data_AF-Q56GY0-F1
#
_entry.id   AF-Q56GY0-F1
#
_cell.length_a   1.000
_cell.length_b   1.000
_cell.length_c   1.000
_cell.angle_alpha   90.00
_cell.angle_beta   90.00
_cell.angle_gamma   90.00
#
_symmetry.space_group_name_H-M   'P 1'
#
loop_
_entity.id
_entity.type
_entity.pdbx_description
1 polymer ?
#
loop_
_entity_poly.entity_id
_entity_poly.type
_entity_poly.pdbx_seq_one_letter_code
_entity_poly.pdbx_strand_id
1 'polypeptide(L)' 'ELPEERELTTNFSSMSLTKVPEGLTPITTTLDLSYNLLFQLQHSDFRSLSKLKVLILCHNRIQELDIK' A
#
# COMPACT_ATOMS: atom_id res chain seq x y z
N GLU A 1 -22.07 -14.77 15.01
CA GLU A 1 -21.23 -14.67 13.80
C GLU A 1 -20.43 -13.37 13.92
N LEU A 2 -19.10 -13.44 13.84
CA LEU A 2 -18.28 -12.24 13.87
C LEU A 2 -18.61 -11.40 12.63
N PRO A 3 -18.76 -10.07 12.74
CA PRO A 3 -18.94 -9.25 11.55
C PRO A 3 -17.69 -9.45 10.70
N GLU A 4 -17.86 -9.94 9.47
CA GLU A 4 -16.80 -9.93 8.46
C GLU A 4 -16.24 -8.51 8.43
N GLU A 5 -15.01 -8.31 8.92
CA GLU A 5 -14.33 -7.03 8.81
C GLU A 5 -14.31 -6.68 7.33
N ARG A 6 -15.13 -5.71 6.92
CA ARG A 6 -15.31 -5.34 5.51
C ARG A 6 -13.95 -5.19 4.83
N GLU A 7 -13.65 -6.12 3.94
CA GLU A 7 -12.43 -6.07 3.14
C GLU A 7 -12.58 -4.93 2.13
N LEU A 8 -11.65 -3.99 2.17
CA LEU A 8 -11.56 -2.88 1.23
C LEU A 8 -10.25 -2.98 0.46
N THR A 9 -10.37 -3.20 -0.84
CA THR A 9 -9.25 -3.15 -1.76
C THR A 9 -9.13 -1.75 -2.38
N THR A 10 -7.95 -1.16 -2.28
CA THR A 10 -7.61 0.11 -2.92
C THR A 10 -6.53 -0.15 -3.98
N ASN A 11 -6.84 0.13 -5.24
CA ASN A 11 -5.98 -0.17 -6.38
C ASN A 11 -5.31 1.11 -6.92
N PHE A 12 -3.98 1.12 -6.88
CA PHE A 12 -3.09 2.14 -7.44
C PHE A 12 -2.07 1.53 -8.41
N SER A 13 -2.39 0.37 -8.99
CA SER A 13 -1.51 -0.33 -9.92
C SER A 13 -1.39 0.38 -11.27
N SER A 14 -0.23 0.24 -11.94
CA SER A 14 0.01 0.79 -13.29
C SER A 14 -0.17 2.31 -13.43
N MET A 15 0.04 3.06 -12.36
CA MET A 15 -0.16 4.52 -12.33
C MET A 15 1.16 5.30 -12.50
N SER A 16 2.26 4.62 -12.84
CA SER A 16 3.61 5.22 -12.96
C SER A 16 4.07 5.96 -11.69
N LEU A 17 3.61 5.51 -10.51
CA LEU A 17 3.91 6.16 -9.24
C LEU A 17 5.38 5.96 -8.87
N THR A 18 6.03 7.05 -8.46
CA THR A 18 7.40 7.00 -7.91
C THR A 18 7.43 7.02 -6.37
N LYS A 19 6.28 7.30 -5.75
CA LYS A 19 6.07 7.33 -4.29
C LYS A 19 4.69 6.73 -3.96
N VAL A 20 4.52 6.28 -2.71
CA VAL A 20 3.22 5.85 -2.20
C VAL A 20 2.26 7.06 -2.19
N PRO A 21 1.01 6.93 -2.67
CA PRO A 21 0.04 8.01 -2.64
C PRO A 21 -0.27 8.48 -1.22
N GLU A 22 -0.45 9.78 -1.04
CA GLU A 22 -0.95 10.35 0.22
C GLU A 22 -2.48 10.21 0.32
N GLY A 23 -3.02 10.30 1.55
CA GLY A 23 -4.47 10.32 1.76
C GLY A 23 -5.15 8.95 1.61
N LEU A 24 -4.41 7.85 1.75
CA LEU A 24 -4.98 6.50 1.75
C LEU A 24 -5.97 6.31 2.90
N THR A 25 -7.08 5.63 2.63
CA THR A 25 -8.14 5.46 3.62
C THR A 25 -7.71 4.50 4.73
N PRO A 26 -7.83 4.85 6.03
CA PRO A 26 -7.40 3.98 7.13
C PRO A 26 -8.08 2.61 7.20
N ILE A 27 -9.24 2.48 6.53
CA ILE A 27 -10.04 1.25 6.43
C ILE A 27 -9.59 0.31 5.31
N THR A 28 -8.63 0.70 4.47
CA THR A 28 -8.07 -0.15 3.42
C THR A 28 -7.46 -1.40 4.05
N THR A 29 -7.92 -2.58 3.61
CA THR A 29 -7.39 -3.88 4.02
C THR A 29 -6.41 -4.44 2.99
N THR A 30 -6.58 -4.10 1.71
CA THR A 30 -5.69 -4.52 0.63
C THR A 30 -5.26 -3.30 -0.17
N LEU A 31 -3.96 -3.06 -0.26
CA LEU A 31 -3.39 -1.99 -1.07
C LEU A 31 -2.59 -2.59 -2.22
N ASP A 32 -3.03 -2.32 -3.45
CA ASP A 32 -2.32 -2.72 -4.66
C ASP A 32 -1.54 -1.54 -5.25
N LEU A 33 -0.21 -1.64 -5.18
CA LEU A 33 0.75 -0.69 -5.74
C LEU A 33 1.60 -1.34 -6.84
N SER A 34 1.15 -2.47 -7.41
CA SER A 34 1.90 -3.21 -8.42
C SER A 34 2.10 -2.41 -9.72
N TYR A 35 3.12 -2.77 -10.50
CA TYR A 35 3.41 -2.13 -11.80
C TYR A 35 3.64 -0.61 -11.71
N ASN A 36 4.35 -0.17 -10.68
CA ASN A 36 4.75 1.23 -10.51
C ASN A 36 6.28 1.38 -10.57
N LEU A 37 6.78 2.56 -10.24
CA LEU A 37 8.20 2.93 -10.27
C LEU A 37 8.72 3.25 -8.86
N LEU A 38 8.11 2.66 -7.82
CA LEU A 38 8.51 2.88 -6.43
C LEU A 38 9.96 2.41 -6.25
N PHE A 39 10.80 3.27 -5.67
CA PHE A 39 12.22 3.01 -5.45
C PHE A 39 12.55 2.76 -3.97
N GLN A 40 11.89 3.52 -3.08
CA GLN A 40 12.04 3.42 -1.65
C GLN A 40 10.66 3.32 -1.01
N LEU A 41 10.56 2.55 0.07
CA LEU A 41 9.40 2.52 0.95
C LEU A 41 9.81 2.93 2.35
N GLN A 42 8.99 3.73 3.01
CA GLN A 42 9.19 4.17 4.38
C GLN A 42 8.05 3.70 5.28
N HIS A 43 8.33 3.44 6.56
CA HIS A 43 7.31 3.08 7.54
C HIS A 43 6.18 4.13 7.62
N SER A 44 6.51 5.41 7.43
CA SER A 44 5.53 6.51 7.40
C SER A 44 4.50 6.40 6.27
N ASP A 45 4.85 5.78 5.14
CA ASP A 45 3.98 5.68 3.96
C ASP A 45 2.69 4.89 4.25
N PHE A 46 2.76 3.99 5.24
CA PHE A 46 1.66 3.09 5.59
C PHE A 46 1.09 3.37 6.99
N ARG A 47 1.56 4.44 7.67
CA ARG A 47 1.21 4.72 9.07
C ARG A 47 -0.30 4.93 9.29
N SER A 48 -1.01 5.49 8.32
CA SER A 48 -2.46 5.71 8.41
C SER A 48 -3.29 4.45 8.20
N LEU A 49 -2.71 3.38 7.65
CA LEU A 49 -3.41 2.18 7.19
C LEU A 49 -3.57 1.13 8.30
N SER A 50 -4.24 1.51 9.40
CA SER A 50 -4.42 0.66 10.59
C SER A 50 -5.11 -0.69 10.36
N LYS A 51 -5.80 -0.86 9.23
CA LYS A 51 -6.51 -2.10 8.87
C LYS A 51 -5.83 -2.87 7.72
N LEU A 52 -4.64 -2.45 7.26
CA LEU A 52 -3.96 -3.11 6.16
C LEU A 52 -3.56 -4.54 6.52
N LYS A 53 -3.96 -5.48 5.67
CA LYS A 53 -3.65 -6.92 5.78
C LYS A 53 -2.79 -7.40 4.61
N VAL A 54 -3.01 -6.84 3.42
CA VAL A 54 -2.35 -7.23 2.18
C VAL A 54 -1.75 -6.01 1.49
N LEU A 55 -0.47 -6.10 1.14
CA LEU A 55 0.25 -5.07 0.39
C LEU A 55 0.89 -5.72 -0.85
N ILE A 56 0.50 -5.27 -2.04
CA ILE A 56 0.98 -5.82 -3.32
C ILE A 56 1.95 -4.80 -3.95
N LEU A 57 3.20 -5.20 -4.13
CA LEU A 57 4.30 -4.32 -4.59
C LEU A 57 5.06 -4.89 -5.81
N CYS A 58 4.58 -5.96 -6.42
CA CYS A 58 5.26 -6.59 -7.55
C CYS A 58 5.42 -5.62 -8.73
N HIS A 59 6.45 -5.84 -9.55
CA HIS A 59 6.77 -4.97 -10.69
C HIS A 59 7.02 -3.49 -10.31
N ASN A 60 7.74 -3.26 -9.23
CA ASN A 60 8.32 -1.96 -8.86
C ASN A 60 9.85 -1.96 -9.01
N ARG A 61 10.51 -0.86 -8.64
CA ARG A 61 11.98 -0.69 -8.68
C ARG A 61 12.59 -0.57 -7.28
N ILE A 62 11.94 -1.21 -6.29
CA ILE A 62 12.27 -1.06 -4.88
C ILE A 62 13.70 -1.57 -4.64
N GLN A 63 14.55 -0.69 -4.12
CA GLN A 63 15.93 -0.96 -3.74
C GLN A 63 16.20 -0.69 -2.26
N GLU A 64 15.34 0.12 -1.63
CA GLU A 64 15.50 0.51 -0.23
C GLU A 64 14.19 0.34 0.54
N LEU A 65 14.30 -0.21 1.74
CA LEU A 65 13.21 -0.36 2.70
C LEU A 65 13.63 0.29 4.02
N ASP A 66 13.03 1.43 4.35
CA ASP A 66 13.23 2.09 5.65
C ASP A 66 12.07 1.75 6.59
N ILE A 67 12.27 0.69 7.36
CA ILE A 67 11.25 0.11 8.27
C ILE A 67 11.50 0.45 9.75
N LYS A 68 12.18 1.57 10.02
CA LYS A 68 12.48 2.02 11.39
C LYS A 68 11.23 2.32 12.23
#